data_AF-A0A8C9FR27-F1
#
_entry.id   AF-A0A8C9FR27-F1
#
_cell.length_a   1.000
_cell.length_b   1.000
_cell.length_c   1.000
_cell.angle_alpha   90.00
_cell.angle_beta   90.00
_cell.angle_gamma   90.00
#
_symmetry.space_group_name_H-M   'P 1'
#
loop_
_entity.id
_entity.type
_entity.pdbx_description
1 polymer ?
#
loop_
_entity_poly.entity_id
_entity_poly.type
_entity_poly.pdbx_seq_one_letter_code
_entity_poly.pdbx_strand_id
1 'polypeptide(L)' 'MLRWAVHLEGGPRRVNHAAVAVGHKVYSFGGYCSGEDYETLRQIDVHVFNAGK' A
#
# COMPACT_ATOMS: atom_id res chain seq x y z
N MET A 1 19.23 -5.02 18.33
CA MET A 1 19.65 -4.62 16.97
C MET A 1 18.42 -4.60 16.08
N LEU A 2 18.11 -3.45 15.47
CA LEU A 2 17.00 -3.33 14.53
C LEU A 2 17.41 -3.97 13.19
N ARG A 3 16.52 -4.75 12.58
CA ARG A 3 16.75 -5.39 11.27
C ARG A 3 15.68 -4.92 10.30
N TRP A 4 16.09 -4.67 9.06
CA TRP A 4 15.18 -4.39 7.97
C TRP A 4 14.81 -5.69 7.24
N ALA A 5 13.54 -5.82 6.87
CA ALA A 5 13.04 -6.87 6.00
C ALA A 5 12.32 -6.19 4.81
N VAL A 6 12.39 -6.81 3.64
CA VAL A 6 11.85 -6.26 2.39
C VAL A 6 10.98 -7.32 1.72
N HIS A 7 9.82 -6.90 1.19
CA HIS A 7 8.95 -7.71 0.34
C HIS A 7 8.70 -6.94 -0.95
N LEU A 8 9.26 -7.41 -2.08
CA LEU A 8 9.29 -6.65 -3.34
C LEU A 8 8.15 -7.00 -4.30
N GLU A 9 7.53 -8.17 -4.12
CA GLU A 9 6.57 -8.72 -5.07
C GLU A 9 5.12 -8.59 -4.60
N GLY A 10 4.17 -8.55 -5.53
CA GLY A 10 2.73 -8.57 -5.24
C GLY A 10 2.14 -7.29 -4.63
N GLY A 11 2.96 -6.29 -4.29
CA GLY A 11 2.51 -5.00 -3.76
C GLY A 11 2.08 -4.00 -4.85
N PRO A 12 1.21 -3.02 -4.52
CA PRO A 12 0.83 -1.96 -5.44
C PRO A 12 2.01 -1.02 -5.73
N ARG A 13 2.20 -0.66 -7.01
CA ARG A 13 3.22 0.31 -7.44
C ARG A 13 2.70 1.74 -7.26
N ARG A 14 2.80 2.32 -6.06
CA ARG A 14 2.27 3.67 -5.78
C ARG A 14 3.20 4.51 -4.91
N VAL A 15 3.21 5.83 -5.13
CA VAL A 15 3.88 6.82 -4.28
C VAL A 15 2.86 7.72 -3.57
N ASN A 16 3.29 8.43 -2.53
CA ASN A 16 2.46 9.39 -1.77
C ASN A 16 1.16 8.80 -1.17
N HIS A 17 1.12 7.48 -0.94
CA HIS A 17 -0.02 6.83 -0.29
C HIS A 17 0.03 7.04 1.23
N ALA A 18 -1.13 6.93 1.87
CA ALA A 18 -1.21 6.85 3.33
C ALA A 18 -1.27 5.37 3.75
N ALA A 19 -0.80 5.08 4.98
CA ALA A 19 -0.87 3.75 5.54
C ALA A 19 -1.15 3.77 7.05
N VAL A 20 -1.86 2.73 7.53
CA VAL A 20 -2.16 2.53 8.95
C VAL A 20 -1.98 1.06 9.33
N ALA A 21 -1.41 0.82 10.51
CA ALA A 21 -1.29 -0.52 11.08
C ALA A 21 -2.47 -0.84 11.99
N VAL A 22 -3.09 -2.02 11.81
CA VAL A 22 -4.12 -2.57 12.71
C VAL A 22 -3.78 -4.04 12.97
N GLY A 23 -3.31 -4.34 14.18
CA GLY A 23 -2.78 -5.65 14.52
C GLY A 23 -1.57 -6.01 13.67
N HIS A 24 -1.60 -7.18 13.01
CA HIS A 24 -0.54 -7.65 12.11
C HIS A 24 -0.74 -7.24 10.64
N LYS A 25 -1.70 -6.35 10.37
CA LYS A 25 -2.04 -5.91 9.01
C LYS A 25 -1.68 -4.44 8.83
N VAL A 26 -1.09 -4.12 7.68
CA VAL A 26 -0.86 -2.75 7.22
C VAL A 26 -1.80 -2.48 6.07
N TYR A 27 -2.66 -1.48 6.23
CA TYR A 27 -3.59 -1.04 5.20
C TYR A 27 -2.98 0.18 4.51
N SER A 28 -2.89 0.15 3.18
CA SER A 28 -2.47 1.29 2.37
C SER A 28 -3.58 1.71 1.42
N PHE A 29 -3.74 3.02 1.24
CA PHE A 29 -4.80 3.59 0.43
C PHE A 29 -4.37 4.91 -0.23
N GLY A 30 -4.95 5.15 -1.40
CA GLY A 30 -4.63 6.30 -2.25
C GLY A 30 -3.23 6.22 -2.87
N GLY A 31 -2.65 7.39 -3.14
CA GLY A 31 -1.37 7.52 -3.82
C GLY A 31 -1.47 7.48 -5.33
N TYR A 32 -0.32 7.60 -5.98
CA TYR A 32 -0.18 7.82 -7.42
C TYR A 32 0.71 6.77 -8.09
N CYS A 33 0.33 6.33 -9.28
CA CYS A 33 1.09 5.49 -10.20
C CYS A 33 1.02 6.08 -11.61
N SER A 34 2.18 6.27 -12.25
CA SER A 34 2.22 6.79 -13.61
C SER A 34 1.46 5.89 -14.59
N GLY A 35 0.57 6.50 -15.37
CA GLY A 35 -0.24 5.81 -16.38
C GLY A 35 -1.61 5.33 -15.89
N GLU A 36 -1.97 5.56 -14.63
CA GLU A 36 -3.34 5.35 -14.17
C GLU A 36 -4.26 6.55 -14.48
N ASP A 37 -5.57 6.28 -14.58
CA ASP A 37 -6.62 7.29 -14.74
C ASP A 37 -6.95 7.98 -13.41
N TYR A 38 -6.71 9.28 -13.33
CA TYR A 38 -7.04 10.13 -12.18
C TYR A 38 -8.17 11.14 -12.45
N GLU A 39 -8.71 11.15 -13.67
CA GLU A 39 -9.79 12.06 -14.06
C GLU A 39 -11.16 11.47 -13.70
N THR A 40 -11.28 10.14 -13.73
CA THR A 40 -12.49 9.45 -13.31
C THR A 40 -12.58 9.35 -11.79
N LEU A 41 -13.68 9.87 -11.22
CA LEU A 41 -14.00 9.66 -9.81
C LEU A 41 -14.33 8.17 -9.56
N ARG A 42 -13.48 7.51 -8.77
CA ARG A 42 -13.64 6.13 -8.34
C ARG A 42 -13.40 6.01 -6.84
N GLN A 43 -13.93 4.94 -6.25
CA GLN A 43 -13.63 4.62 -4.86
C GLN A 43 -12.12 4.38 -4.71
N ILE A 44 -11.56 4.83 -3.59
CA ILE A 44 -10.15 4.59 -3.28
C ILE A 44 -9.97 3.10 -2.95
N ASP A 45 -9.05 2.46 -3.66
CA ASP A 45 -8.64 1.10 -3.38
C ASP A 45 -7.89 1.01 -2.04
N VAL A 46 -8.11 -0.08 -1.31
CA VAL A 46 -7.39 -0.40 -0.07
C VAL A 46 -6.61 -1.70 -0.28
N HIS A 47 -5.31 -1.65 -0.10
CA HIS A 47 -4.44 -2.81 -0.16
C HIS A 47 -4.02 -3.22 1.26
N VAL A 48 -3.87 -4.53 1.49
CA VAL A 48 -3.52 -5.07 2.81
C VAL A 48 -2.24 -5.89 2.71
N PHE A 49 -1.24 -5.51 3.49
CA PHE A 49 -0.05 -6.31 3.71
C PHE A 49 -0.17 -7.01 5.07
N ASN A 50 -0.05 -8.34 5.07
CA ASN A 50 -0.02 -9.14 6.29
C ASN A 50 1.43 -9.31 6.75
N ALA A 51 1.79 -8.70 7.87
CA ALA A 51 3.09 -8.82 8.52
C ALA A 51 3.11 -9.88 9.64
N GLY A 52 2.00 -10.60 9.84
CA GLY A 52 1.91 -11.76 10.71
C GLY A 52 2.57 -12.99 10.06
N LYS A 53 3.01 -13.92 10.90
CA LYS A 53 3.48 -15.24 10.45
C LYS A 53 2.30 -16.13 10.07
#